data_AF-A0A951ABX5-F1
#
_entry.id   AF-A0A951ABX5-F1
#
_cell.length_a   1.000
_cell.length_b   1.000
_cell.length_c   1.000
_cell.angle_alpha   90.00
_cell.angle_beta   90.00
_cell.angle_gamma   90.00
#
_symmetry.space_group_name_H-M   'P 1'
#
loop_
_entity.id
_entity.type
_entity.pdbx_description
1 polymer ?
#
loop_
_entity_poly.entity_id
_entity_poly.type
_entity_poly.pdbx_seq_one_letter_code
_entity_poly.pdbx_strand_id
1 'polypeptide(L)'
;IAGHTCDVAGTVTLQAEVLKGLAIDGPVLFPLEEDLPFLAKPLSGEERRRALALGQRYGVTALEESLPISVIGTGPDLNSATDNGLARAGDLLGMSVPEVKNRATISGAIEIRRYPSVVQVTLRAPVECLNACGLLAYAQEHYARS
;
A
#
# COMPACT_ATOMS: atom_id res chain seq x y z
N ILE A 1 -17.76 -11.99 -7.14
CA ILE A 1 -18.08 -13.33 -7.69
C ILE A 1 -19.31 -13.28 -8.59
N ALA A 2 -20.48 -12.84 -8.10
CA ALA A 2 -21.72 -12.78 -8.90
C ALA A 2 -21.74 -11.74 -10.04
N GLY A 3 -20.64 -11.03 -10.30
CA GLY A 3 -20.56 -9.97 -11.32
C GLY A 3 -21.13 -8.61 -10.90
N HIS A 4 -22.02 -8.59 -9.91
CA HIS A 4 -22.65 -7.39 -9.33
C HIS A 4 -22.58 -7.39 -7.79
N THR A 5 -22.97 -6.27 -7.21
CA THR A 5 -23.17 -6.08 -5.76
C THR A 5 -24.64 -5.71 -5.49
N CYS A 6 -24.97 -5.30 -4.26
CA CYS A 6 -26.24 -4.64 -4.00
C CYS A 6 -26.14 -3.22 -4.56
N ASP A 7 -26.90 -2.93 -5.62
CA ASP A 7 -26.93 -1.60 -6.22
C ASP A 7 -27.86 -0.71 -5.40
N VAL A 8 -27.29 0.35 -4.81
CA VAL A 8 -28.01 1.31 -3.97
C VAL A 8 -27.78 2.73 -4.45
N ALA A 9 -28.77 3.61 -4.23
CA ALA A 9 -28.60 5.04 -4.45
C ALA A 9 -28.12 5.73 -3.16
N GLY A 10 -27.16 6.64 -3.28
CA GLY A 10 -26.62 7.40 -2.15
C GLY A 10 -26.00 8.71 -2.64
N THR A 11 -25.80 9.66 -1.74
CA THR A 11 -25.10 10.91 -2.02
C THR A 11 -23.75 10.89 -1.31
N VAL A 12 -22.68 11.23 -2.04
CA VAL A 12 -21.33 11.36 -1.49
C VAL A 12 -20.82 12.77 -1.72
N THR A 13 -20.11 13.31 -0.73
CA THR A 13 -19.39 14.58 -0.86
C THR A 13 -17.91 14.27 -1.04
N LEU A 14 -17.31 14.80 -2.10
CA LEU A 14 -15.92 14.55 -2.46
C LEU A 14 -15.16 15.88 -2.51
N GLN A 15 -13.91 15.85 -2.07
CA GLN A 15 -12.94 16.91 -2.34
C GLN A 15 -11.94 16.39 -3.37
N ALA A 16 -11.57 17.23 -4.33
CA ALA A 16 -10.61 16.89 -5.37
C ALA A 16 -9.42 17.86 -5.33
N GLU A 17 -8.22 17.32 -5.48
CA GLU A 17 -6.97 18.06 -5.60
C GLU A 17 -6.24 17.57 -6.86
N VAL A 18 -5.54 18.48 -7.54
CA VAL A 18 -4.77 18.14 -8.75
C VAL A 18 -3.28 18.06 -8.43
N LEU A 19 -2.76 16.83 -8.45
CA LEU A 19 -1.33 16.57 -8.35
C LEU A 19 -0.66 16.68 -9.72
N LYS A 20 0.28 17.63 -9.86
CA LYS A 20 1.06 17.82 -11.08
C LYS A 20 2.31 16.95 -11.06
N GLY A 21 2.65 16.36 -12.20
CA GLY A 21 3.88 15.58 -12.35
C GLY A 21 3.84 14.18 -11.74
N LEU A 22 2.71 13.76 -11.17
CA LEU A 22 2.52 12.38 -10.69
C LEU A 22 2.10 11.48 -11.86
N ALA A 23 3.08 10.77 -12.42
CA ALA A 23 2.85 9.81 -13.50
C ALA A 23 2.40 8.45 -12.94
N ILE A 24 1.13 8.36 -12.51
CA ILE A 24 0.50 7.08 -12.15
C ILE A 24 -0.17 6.47 -13.39
N ASP A 25 0.06 5.18 -13.65
CA ASP A 25 -0.61 4.48 -14.76
C ASP A 25 -1.99 3.91 -14.36
N GLY A 26 -2.40 4.07 -13.10
CA GLY A 26 -3.68 3.62 -12.58
C GLY A 26 -3.89 3.93 -11.10
N PRO A 27 -4.94 3.35 -10.47
CA PRO A 27 -5.35 3.73 -9.12
C PRO A 27 -4.33 3.37 -8.04
N VAL A 28 -4.14 4.31 -7.11
CA VAL A 28 -3.40 4.18 -5.86
C VAL A 28 -4.35 4.55 -4.73
N LEU A 29 -4.33 3.81 -3.63
CA LEU A 29 -5.21 4.01 -2.50
C LEU A 29 -4.40 4.13 -1.21
N PHE A 30 -4.90 4.96 -0.30
CA PHE A 30 -4.57 4.94 1.12
C PHE A 30 -5.83 4.51 1.88
N PRO A 31 -6.00 3.19 2.13
CA PRO A 31 -7.15 2.69 2.86
C PRO A 31 -7.14 3.16 4.31
N LEU A 32 -8.32 3.21 4.92
CA LEU A 32 -8.44 3.40 6.37
C LEU A 32 -7.63 2.33 7.11
N GLU A 33 -7.11 2.67 8.28
CA GLU A 33 -6.27 1.76 9.06
C GLU A 33 -7.00 0.45 9.43
N GLU A 34 -8.32 0.51 9.63
CA GLU A 34 -9.14 -0.68 9.91
C GLU A 34 -9.23 -1.65 8.72
N ASP A 35 -9.20 -1.11 7.49
CA ASP A 35 -9.26 -1.86 6.24
C ASP A 35 -7.89 -2.38 5.77
N LEU A 36 -6.80 -1.94 6.41
CA LEU A 36 -5.47 -2.42 6.09
C LEU A 36 -5.28 -3.88 6.52
N PRO A 37 -4.57 -4.69 5.71
CA PRO A 37 -4.06 -5.97 6.16
C PRO A 37 -3.26 -5.81 7.45
N PHE A 38 -3.42 -6.75 8.39
CA PHE A 38 -2.80 -6.68 9.72
C PHE A 38 -1.29 -6.36 9.66
N LEU A 39 -0.54 -7.02 8.78
CA LEU A 39 0.91 -6.82 8.62
C LEU A 39 1.28 -5.51 7.94
N ALA A 40 0.35 -4.89 7.22
CA ALA A 40 0.56 -3.63 6.52
C ALA A 40 0.33 -2.40 7.40
N LYS A 41 -0.32 -2.56 8.56
CA LYS A 41 -0.62 -1.44 9.46
C LYS A 41 0.66 -0.75 9.95
N PRO A 42 0.61 0.57 10.21
CA PRO A 42 1.67 1.27 10.92
C PRO A 42 1.96 0.57 12.26
N LEU A 43 3.23 0.54 12.66
CA LEU A 43 3.59 -0.03 13.97
C LEU A 43 3.14 0.91 15.08
N SER A 44 2.43 0.37 16.07
CA SER A 44 2.13 1.12 17.29
C SER A 44 3.42 1.47 18.05
N GLY A 45 3.34 2.48 18.93
CA GLY A 45 4.48 2.88 19.77
C GLY A 45 5.06 1.75 20.62
N GLU A 46 4.24 0.81 21.09
CA GLU A 46 4.68 -0.39 21.83
C GLU A 46 5.38 -1.40 20.91
N GLU A 47 4.82 -1.68 19.74
CA GLU A 47 5.46 -2.57 18.76
C GLU A 47 6.80 -2.02 18.30
N ARG A 48 6.88 -0.71 18.04
CA ARG A 48 8.12 -0.04 17.66
C ARG A 48 9.18 -0.16 18.75
N ARG A 49 8.82 0.02 20.03
CA ARG A 49 9.73 -0.18 21.16
C ARG A 49 10.23 -1.62 21.26
N ARG A 50 9.34 -2.60 21.13
CA ARG A 50 9.71 -4.03 21.18
C ARG A 50 10.62 -4.42 20.01
N ALA A 51 10.31 -3.94 18.81
CA ALA A 51 11.10 -4.17 17.61
C ALA A 51 12.51 -3.56 17.73
N LEU A 52 12.64 -2.32 18.24
CA LEU A 52 13.94 -1.70 18.50
C LEU A 52 14.75 -2.46 19.57
N ALA A 53 14.12 -2.85 20.68
CA ALA A 53 14.78 -3.61 21.73
C ALA A 53 15.27 -4.98 21.24
N LEU A 54 14.55 -5.61 20.32
CA LEU A 54 14.99 -6.83 19.65
C LEU A 54 16.14 -6.54 18.68
N GLY A 55 16.00 -5.51 17.84
CA GLY A 55 16.99 -5.10 16.85
C GLY A 55 18.36 -4.80 17.47
N GLN A 56 18.40 -4.12 18.60
CA GLN A 56 19.65 -3.83 19.34
C GLN A 56 20.44 -5.09 19.70
N ARG A 57 19.75 -6.22 19.97
CA ARG A 57 20.41 -7.51 20.26
C ARG A 57 21.10 -8.12 19.04
N TYR A 58 20.69 -7.73 17.85
CA TYR A 58 21.21 -8.20 16.56
C TYR A 58 22.00 -7.12 15.79
N GLY A 59 22.34 -6.00 16.45
CA GLY A 59 23.12 -4.92 15.83
C GLY A 59 22.31 -3.98 14.92
N VAL A 60 20.98 -4.07 14.92
CA VAL A 60 20.09 -3.13 14.21
C VAL A 60 19.86 -1.90 15.09
N THR A 61 20.35 -0.74 14.65
CA THR A 61 20.34 0.50 15.42
C THR A 61 19.13 1.39 15.14
N ALA A 62 18.48 1.21 13.99
CA ALA A 62 17.30 1.96 13.59
C ALA A 62 16.33 1.05 12.82
N LEU A 63 15.03 1.34 12.95
CA LEU A 63 13.99 0.74 12.11
C LEU A 63 13.72 1.67 10.93
N GLU A 64 13.59 1.10 9.74
CA GLU A 64 13.08 1.81 8.56
C GLU A 64 11.69 2.37 8.89
N GLU A 65 11.52 3.67 8.68
CA GLU A 65 10.21 4.29 8.76
C GLU A 65 9.48 3.99 7.44
N SER A 66 8.26 3.48 7.54
CA SER A 66 7.50 3.05 6.37
C SER A 66 6.02 3.19 6.63
N LEU A 67 5.28 3.55 5.57
CA LEU A 67 3.85 3.79 5.63
C LEU A 67 3.09 2.92 4.62
N PRO A 68 1.85 2.51 4.93
CA PRO A 68 1.04 1.72 4.04
C PRO A 68 0.73 2.46 2.72
N ILE A 69 0.76 1.73 1.61
CA ILE A 69 0.27 2.17 0.31
C ILE A 69 -0.34 0.97 -0.42
N SER A 70 -1.42 1.21 -1.16
CA SER A 70 -2.07 0.19 -1.98
C SER A 70 -2.09 0.56 -3.45
N VAL A 71 -1.65 -0.37 -4.30
CA VAL A 71 -1.66 -0.24 -5.76
C VAL A 71 -2.63 -1.27 -6.33
N ILE A 72 -3.55 -0.83 -7.19
CA ILE A 72 -4.51 -1.73 -7.82
C ILE A 72 -3.87 -2.38 -9.04
N GLY A 73 -3.88 -3.70 -9.13
CA GLY A 73 -3.50 -4.44 -10.32
C GLY A 73 -4.72 -4.87 -11.12
N THR A 74 -4.67 -4.77 -12.45
CA THR A 74 -5.74 -5.24 -13.33
C THR A 74 -5.23 -6.10 -14.48
N GLY A 75 -5.98 -7.11 -14.87
CA GLY A 75 -5.62 -8.00 -15.97
C GLY A 75 -6.76 -8.93 -16.39
N PRO A 76 -6.59 -9.72 -17.46
CA PRO A 76 -7.59 -10.70 -17.90
C PRO A 76 -7.86 -11.80 -16.87
N ASP A 77 -6.90 -12.08 -15.99
CA ASP A 77 -6.97 -13.06 -14.91
C ASP A 77 -6.18 -12.60 -13.67
N LEU A 78 -6.23 -13.38 -12.59
CA LEU A 78 -5.61 -13.04 -11.32
C LEU A 78 -4.08 -12.98 -11.40
N ASN A 79 -3.45 -13.84 -12.21
CA ASN A 79 -2.01 -13.86 -12.35
C ASN A 79 -1.54 -12.58 -13.06
N SER A 80 -2.18 -12.25 -14.18
CA SER A 80 -1.92 -11.04 -14.95
C SER A 80 -2.21 -9.77 -14.14
N ALA A 81 -3.30 -9.76 -13.35
CA ALA A 81 -3.61 -8.64 -12.46
C ALA A 81 -2.56 -8.49 -11.35
N THR A 82 -2.06 -9.60 -10.80
CA THR A 82 -1.01 -9.60 -9.77
C THR A 82 0.31 -9.09 -10.33
N ASP A 83 0.73 -9.61 -11.48
CA ASP A 83 1.97 -9.15 -12.13
C ASP A 83 1.88 -7.67 -12.50
N ASN A 84 0.71 -7.21 -13.00
CA ASN A 84 0.47 -5.80 -13.25
C ASN A 84 0.57 -4.96 -11.97
N GLY A 85 -0.12 -5.34 -10.88
CA GLY A 85 -0.09 -4.59 -9.62
C GLY A 85 1.31 -4.51 -9.01
N LEU A 86 2.09 -5.59 -9.08
CA LEU A 86 3.46 -5.65 -8.60
C LEU A 86 4.41 -4.79 -9.44
N ALA A 87 4.32 -4.84 -10.77
CA ALA A 87 5.11 -4.01 -11.67
C ALA A 87 4.83 -2.52 -11.43
N ARG A 88 3.55 -2.16 -11.38
CA ARG A 88 3.12 -0.78 -11.10
C ARG A 88 3.62 -0.25 -9.76
N ALA A 89 3.56 -1.07 -8.72
CA ALA A 89 4.10 -0.69 -7.40
C ALA A 89 5.62 -0.51 -7.45
N GLY A 90 6.34 -1.34 -8.20
CA GLY A 90 7.78 -1.20 -8.43
C GLY A 90 8.11 0.11 -9.14
N ASP A 91 7.44 0.39 -10.25
CA ASP A 91 7.63 1.62 -11.04
C ASP A 91 7.29 2.87 -10.23
N LEU A 92 6.19 2.85 -9.47
CA LEU A 92 5.76 3.97 -8.63
C LEU A 92 6.74 4.27 -7.49
N LEU A 93 7.27 3.24 -6.83
CA LEU A 93 8.10 3.37 -5.63
C LEU A 93 9.61 3.36 -5.93
N GLY A 94 10.00 3.20 -7.20
CA GLY A 94 11.40 3.06 -7.61
C GLY A 94 12.04 1.76 -7.10
N MET A 95 11.26 0.70 -6.96
CA MET A 95 11.69 -0.60 -6.42
C MET A 95 11.68 -1.68 -7.48
N SER A 96 12.50 -2.71 -7.28
CA SER A 96 12.42 -3.92 -8.09
C SER A 96 11.16 -4.72 -7.77
N VAL A 97 10.57 -5.40 -8.75
CA VAL A 97 9.43 -6.32 -8.53
C VAL A 97 9.71 -7.37 -7.43
N PRO A 98 10.90 -8.01 -7.36
CA PRO A 98 11.24 -8.90 -6.25
C PRO A 98 11.18 -8.23 -4.87
N GLU A 99 11.58 -6.96 -4.76
CA GLU A 99 11.47 -6.22 -3.50
C GLU A 99 10.00 -5.99 -3.11
N VAL A 100 9.17 -5.56 -4.07
CA VAL A 100 7.72 -5.40 -3.85
C VAL A 100 7.08 -6.72 -3.39
N LYS A 101 7.44 -7.85 -4.03
CA LYS A 101 6.96 -9.20 -3.63
C LYS A 101 7.33 -9.52 -2.18
N ASN A 102 8.57 -9.26 -1.78
CA ASN A 102 9.03 -9.50 -0.42
C ASN A 102 8.28 -8.61 0.59
N ARG A 103 8.14 -7.32 0.31
CA ARG A 103 7.41 -6.37 1.17
C ARG A 103 5.92 -6.71 1.27
N ALA A 104 5.29 -7.11 0.17
CA ALA A 104 3.89 -7.57 0.16
C ALA A 104 3.69 -8.87 0.97
N THR A 105 4.75 -9.67 1.14
CA THR A 105 4.72 -10.92 1.93
C THR A 105 4.95 -10.66 3.42
N ILE A 106 5.89 -9.78 3.76
CA ILE A 106 6.36 -9.58 5.15
C ILE A 106 5.56 -8.47 5.86
N SER A 107 5.17 -7.44 5.13
CA SER A 107 4.60 -6.20 5.66
C SER A 107 3.48 -5.68 4.77
N GLY A 108 2.65 -6.59 4.26
CA GLY A 108 1.69 -6.31 3.21
C GLY A 108 0.68 -7.43 3.02
N ALA A 109 -0.03 -7.35 1.90
CA ALA A 109 -0.85 -8.44 1.38
C ALA A 109 -1.16 -8.22 -0.11
N ILE A 110 -1.56 -9.30 -0.79
CA ILE A 110 -2.19 -9.25 -2.11
C ILE A 110 -3.62 -9.76 -1.95
N GLU A 111 -4.59 -8.89 -2.22
CA GLU A 111 -6.01 -9.18 -1.99
C GLU A 111 -6.79 -9.16 -3.31
N ILE A 112 -7.73 -10.08 -3.48
CA ILE A 112 -8.63 -10.07 -4.64
C ILE A 112 -9.73 -9.04 -4.38
N ARG A 113 -9.77 -7.96 -5.17
CA ARG A 113 -10.84 -6.95 -5.08
C ARG A 113 -12.03 -7.32 -5.93
N ARG A 114 -11.80 -7.71 -7.19
CA ARG A 114 -12.85 -8.18 -8.09
C ARG A 114 -12.34 -9.35 -8.91
N TYR A 115 -12.84 -10.53 -8.59
CA TYR A 115 -12.54 -11.73 -9.37
C TYR A 115 -13.14 -11.64 -10.78
N PRO A 116 -12.42 -12.06 -11.84
CA PRO A 116 -11.04 -12.60 -11.81
C PRO A 116 -9.95 -11.55 -12.06
N SER A 117 -10.30 -10.28 -12.28
CA SER A 117 -9.45 -9.34 -13.01
C SER A 117 -8.80 -8.23 -12.19
N VAL A 118 -9.14 -8.08 -10.90
CA VAL A 118 -8.67 -6.96 -10.09
C VAL A 118 -8.12 -7.45 -8.75
N VAL A 119 -6.88 -7.06 -8.48
CA VAL A 119 -6.19 -7.30 -7.21
C VAL A 119 -5.74 -5.97 -6.59
N GLN A 120 -5.52 -5.99 -5.29
CA GLN A 120 -4.88 -4.89 -4.57
C GLN A 120 -3.60 -5.40 -3.95
N VAL A 121 -2.49 -4.75 -4.30
CA VAL A 121 -1.18 -4.98 -3.70
C VAL A 121 -0.98 -3.92 -2.63
N THR A 122 -0.93 -4.34 -1.38
CA THR A 122 -0.67 -3.46 -0.23
C THR A 122 0.68 -3.79 0.38
N LEU A 123 1.49 -2.78 0.64
CA LEU A 123 2.76 -2.92 1.35
C LEU A 123 3.06 -1.68 2.19
N ARG A 124 3.92 -1.83 3.19
CA ARG A 124 4.61 -0.69 3.81
C ARG A 124 5.79 -0.27 2.93
N ALA A 125 5.69 0.93 2.38
CA ALA A 125 6.73 1.57 1.58
C ALA A 125 7.59 2.50 2.46
N PRO A 126 8.92 2.55 2.26
CA PRO A 126 9.81 3.49 2.94
C PRO A 126 9.35 4.93 2.70
N VAL A 127 9.55 5.78 3.70
CA VAL A 127 9.21 7.21 3.64
C VAL A 127 9.91 7.90 2.46
N GLU A 128 11.14 7.49 2.18
CA GLU A 128 11.98 8.04 1.11
C GLU A 128 11.39 7.74 -0.27
N CYS A 129 10.90 6.51 -0.47
CA CYS A 129 10.23 6.11 -1.72
C CYS A 129 8.92 6.88 -1.91
N LEU A 130 8.12 7.02 -0.85
CA LEU A 130 6.88 7.80 -0.90
C LEU A 130 7.14 9.29 -1.14
N ASN A 131 8.23 9.83 -0.60
CA ASN A 131 8.64 11.20 -0.83
C ASN A 131 9.08 11.41 -2.28
N ALA A 132 9.86 10.47 -2.83
CA ALA A 132 10.35 10.54 -4.20
C ALA A 132 9.22 10.56 -5.25
N CYS A 133 8.12 9.85 -5.01
CA CYS A 133 6.94 9.89 -5.87
C CYS A 133 5.90 10.96 -5.47
N GLY A 134 6.18 11.78 -4.46
CA GLY A 134 5.30 12.90 -4.05
C GLY A 134 4.04 12.48 -3.29
N LEU A 135 3.99 11.26 -2.76
CA LEU A 135 2.82 10.71 -2.05
C LEU A 135 2.97 10.70 -0.53
N LEU A 136 4.14 11.08 0.00
CA LEU A 136 4.41 11.04 1.43
C LEU A 136 3.41 11.85 2.26
N ALA A 137 3.10 13.08 1.85
CA ALA A 137 2.22 13.96 2.61
C ALA A 137 0.83 13.34 2.83
N TYR A 138 0.29 12.67 1.82
CA TYR A 138 -1.00 11.96 1.92
C TYR A 138 -0.94 10.77 2.86
N ALA A 139 0.13 9.97 2.78
CA ALA A 139 0.33 8.84 3.68
C ALA A 139 0.45 9.32 5.14
N GLN A 140 1.19 10.41 5.39
CA GLN A 140 1.33 10.99 6.72
C GLN A 140 0.02 11.61 7.22
N GLU A 141 -0.70 12.35 6.38
CA GLU A 141 -2.00 12.89 6.77
C GLU A 141 -2.98 11.78 7.17
N HIS A 142 -2.95 10.66 6.44
CA HIS A 142 -3.84 9.54 6.68
C HIS A 142 -3.45 8.67 7.90
N TYR A 143 -2.14 8.48 8.14
CA TYR A 143 -1.64 7.52 9.13
C TYR A 143 -0.84 8.12 10.29
N ALA A 144 -0.36 9.36 10.24
CA ALA A 144 0.44 9.95 11.34
C ALA A 144 -0.37 10.19 12.62
N ARG A 145 -1.67 9.88 12.63
CA ARG A 145 -2.56 9.94 13.80
C ARG A 145 -2.76 8.58 14.51
N SER A 146 -2.21 7.48 13.99
CA SER A 146 -2.31 6.14 14.57
C SER A 146 -1.15 5.81 15.50
#